data_AF-Q2TZS8-F1
#
_entry.id   AF-Q2TZS8-F1
#
_cell.length_a   1.000
_cell.length_b   1.000
_cell.length_c   1.000
_cell.angle_alpha   90.00
_cell.angle_beta   90.00
_cell.angle_gamma   90.00
#
_symmetry.space_group_name_H-M   'P 1'
#
loop_
_entity.id
_entity.type
_entity.pdbx_description
1 polymer ?
#
loop_
_entity_poly.entity_id
_entity_poly.type
_entity_poly.pdbx_seq_one_letter_code
_entity_poly.pdbx_strand_id
1 'polypeptide(L)'
;MVGQSHNKAVSVNSGSPLTCSARGSITSKGPLRWTIAAAKILLCTSQVVDTDIVRKYGLGTQNDVTPSRGIVVIADEGGQCLETEAWIPVAALGRAHDIKGIIRFGDRFQLGPVVMNSGDEPFNEFASQISRSLFDRILRSTETKVSLNIQQRMRPELW
;
A
#
# COMPACT_ATOMS: atom_id res chain seq x y z
N MET A 1 7.71 -12.69 56.25
CA MET A 1 6.75 -12.23 55.23
C MET A 1 7.52 -11.94 53.96
N VAL A 2 7.05 -12.48 52.85
CA VAL A 2 7.77 -12.80 51.62
C VAL A 2 7.85 -11.61 50.67
N GLY A 3 8.95 -11.51 49.92
CA GLY A 3 9.08 -10.60 48.77
C GLY A 3 10.37 -10.86 48.00
N GLN A 4 10.48 -12.02 47.35
CA GLN A 4 11.59 -12.36 46.43
C GLN A 4 11.55 -11.48 45.18
N SER A 5 12.63 -10.75 44.88
CA SER A 5 12.85 -10.13 43.58
C SER A 5 13.38 -11.18 42.60
N HIS A 6 12.56 -11.56 41.62
CA HIS A 6 13.02 -12.42 40.52
C HIS A 6 13.61 -11.58 39.40
N ASN A 7 14.94 -11.58 39.30
CA ASN A 7 15.65 -11.28 38.06
C ASN A 7 15.36 -12.41 37.07
N LYS A 8 14.55 -12.16 36.04
CA LYS A 8 14.39 -13.10 34.93
C LYS A 8 15.52 -12.88 33.92
N ALA A 9 16.48 -13.79 33.95
CA ALA A 9 17.41 -14.06 32.87
C ALA A 9 16.63 -14.44 31.60
N VAL A 10 16.97 -13.82 30.47
CA VAL A 10 16.48 -14.24 29.15
C VAL A 10 17.39 -15.38 28.69
N SER A 11 16.84 -16.59 28.65
CA SER A 11 17.45 -17.76 28.05
C SER A 11 17.43 -17.64 26.53
N VAL A 12 18.58 -17.84 25.88
CA VAL A 12 18.71 -17.97 24.44
C VAL A 12 18.43 -19.43 24.08
N ASN A 13 17.26 -19.71 23.51
CA ASN A 13 17.00 -20.98 22.84
C ASN A 13 17.06 -20.77 21.32
N SER A 14 18.00 -21.48 20.71
CA SER A 14 18.25 -21.60 19.29
C SER A 14 17.11 -22.33 18.55
N GLY A 15 16.66 -21.75 17.43
CA GLY A 15 15.98 -22.48 16.36
C GLY A 15 14.47 -22.27 16.24
N SER A 16 14.05 -21.26 15.46
CA SER A 16 12.79 -21.16 14.68
C SER A 16 12.77 -19.81 13.92
N PRO A 17 12.18 -19.74 12.71
CA PRO A 17 12.35 -18.59 11.82
C PRO A 17 11.74 -17.31 12.39
N LEU A 18 12.46 -16.20 12.21
CA LEU A 18 12.07 -14.85 12.58
C LEU A 18 10.74 -14.50 11.92
N THR A 19 9.65 -14.57 12.67
CA THR A 19 8.43 -13.84 12.32
C THR A 19 8.69 -12.37 12.62
N CYS A 20 8.98 -11.59 11.59
CA CYS A 20 8.97 -10.14 11.68
C CYS A 20 7.52 -9.64 11.82
N SER A 21 6.95 -9.81 13.02
CA SER A 21 5.74 -9.11 13.43
C SER A 21 6.11 -7.65 13.70
N ALA A 22 6.13 -6.84 12.64
CA ALA A 22 6.13 -5.38 12.76
C ALA A 22 4.72 -4.89 13.17
N ARG A 23 4.17 -5.40 14.28
CA ARG A 23 3.02 -4.78 14.96
C ARG A 23 3.54 -3.82 16.03
N GLY A 24 4.21 -2.76 15.59
CA GLY A 24 4.29 -1.55 16.38
C GLY A 24 2.96 -0.81 16.24
N SER A 25 2.01 -1.01 17.16
CA SER A 25 0.84 -0.12 17.21
C SER A 25 1.33 1.25 17.68
N ILE A 26 1.55 2.16 16.74
CA ILE A 26 1.75 3.57 17.06
C ILE A 26 0.40 4.07 17.60
N THR A 27 0.26 4.07 18.93
CA THR A 27 -0.82 4.76 19.63
C THR A 27 -0.56 6.27 19.54
N SER A 28 -0.73 6.85 18.35
CA SER A 28 -0.52 8.28 18.12
C SER A 28 -1.64 9.10 18.77
N LYS A 29 -1.56 9.32 20.09
CA LYS A 29 -2.31 10.36 20.78
C LYS A 29 -1.74 11.78 20.52
N GLY A 30 -1.12 12.00 19.36
CA GLY A 30 -0.26 13.16 19.08
C GLY A 30 -0.65 14.00 17.86
N PRO A 31 0.09 15.09 17.57
CA PRO A 31 -0.18 16.05 16.48
C PRO A 31 -0.29 15.41 15.09
N LEU A 32 0.43 14.31 14.85
CA LEU A 32 0.41 13.58 13.58
C LEU A 32 -0.98 13.06 13.19
N ARG A 33 -1.78 12.59 14.18
CA ARG A 33 -3.15 12.13 13.94
C ARG A 33 -4.02 13.27 13.42
N TRP A 34 -3.87 14.46 13.99
CA TRP A 34 -4.64 15.64 13.60
C TRP A 34 -4.27 16.09 12.20
N THR A 35 -2.99 16.09 11.86
CA THR A 35 -2.51 16.45 10.51
C THR A 35 -3.08 15.52 9.45
N ILE A 36 -3.04 14.20 9.67
CA ILE A 36 -3.55 13.22 8.70
C ILE A 36 -5.07 13.29 8.57
N ALA A 37 -5.79 13.51 9.68
CA ALA A 37 -7.23 13.68 9.64
C ALA A 37 -7.66 14.96 8.94
N ALA A 38 -6.98 16.08 9.17
CA ALA A 38 -7.30 17.36 8.54
C ALA A 38 -6.84 17.46 7.07
N ALA A 39 -6.02 16.52 6.59
CA ALA A 39 -5.50 16.55 5.24
C ALA A 39 -6.61 16.30 4.20
N LYS A 40 -6.67 17.17 3.20
CA LYS A 40 -7.53 17.00 2.01
C LYS A 40 -6.93 16.01 0.99
N ILE A 41 -5.60 15.93 0.97
CA ILE A 41 -4.82 15.07 0.08
C ILE A 41 -3.83 14.31 0.96
N LEU A 42 -3.81 12.99 0.83
CA LEU A 42 -2.86 12.12 1.50
C LEU A 42 -2.00 11.41 0.44
N LEU A 43 -0.70 11.68 0.46
CA LEU A 43 0.27 11.03 -0.41
C LEU A 43 1.03 9.97 0.38
N CYS A 44 0.90 8.71 -0.02
CA CYS A 44 1.57 7.60 0.62
C CYS A 44 1.65 6.40 -0.34
N THR A 45 2.56 5.47 -0.06
CA THR A 45 2.61 4.20 -0.82
C THR A 45 1.44 3.31 -0.41
N SER A 46 1.07 2.36 -1.28
CA SER A 46 -0.03 1.43 -1.02
C SER A 46 0.10 0.72 0.33
N GLN A 47 1.31 0.31 0.72
CA GLN A 47 1.56 -0.39 1.99
C GLN A 47 1.37 0.53 3.21
N VAL A 48 1.68 1.82 3.09
CA VAL A 48 1.50 2.80 4.17
C VAL A 48 0.02 3.05 4.47
N VAL A 49 -0.87 2.86 3.48
CA VAL A 49 -2.32 2.94 3.69
C VAL A 49 -2.80 1.92 4.72
N ASP A 50 -2.14 0.77 4.81
CA ASP A 50 -2.51 -0.28 5.75
C ASP A 50 -2.10 0.01 7.21
N THR A 51 -1.30 1.05 7.45
CA THR A 51 -0.87 1.44 8.79
C THR A 51 -2.05 1.91 9.63
N ASP A 52 -2.00 1.64 10.94
CA ASP A 52 -3.05 2.03 11.89
C ASP A 52 -3.48 3.50 11.76
N ILE A 53 -2.53 4.40 11.49
CA ILE A 53 -2.78 5.84 11.46
C ILE A 53 -3.57 6.25 10.20
N VAL A 54 -3.19 5.75 9.03
CA VAL A 54 -3.89 6.05 7.77
C VAL A 54 -5.20 5.29 7.71
N ARG A 55 -5.19 4.02 8.12
CA ARG A 55 -6.37 3.16 8.12
C ARG A 55 -7.52 3.75 8.95
N LYS A 56 -7.20 4.31 10.12
CA LYS A 56 -8.19 4.85 11.09
C LYS A 56 -8.47 6.33 10.91
N TYR A 57 -7.46 7.13 10.55
CA TYR A 57 -7.55 8.59 10.57
C TYR A 57 -7.30 9.25 9.22
N GLY A 58 -6.96 8.49 8.18
CA GLY A 58 -6.75 9.00 6.83
C GLY A 58 -8.00 9.70 6.29
N LEU A 59 -7.82 10.94 5.84
CA LEU A 59 -8.84 11.75 5.16
C LEU A 59 -10.11 11.98 6.02
N GLY A 60 -10.00 11.90 7.34
CA GLY A 60 -11.12 12.00 8.29
C GLY A 60 -11.92 13.30 8.17
N THR A 61 -13.25 13.21 8.11
CA THR A 61 -14.12 14.39 8.30
C THR A 61 -14.22 14.66 9.80
N GLN A 62 -13.39 15.54 10.34
CA GLN A 62 -13.54 15.97 11.74
C GLN A 62 -14.86 16.69 11.93
N ASN A 63 -15.77 16.15 12.74
CA ASN A 63 -16.95 16.84 13.29
C ASN A 63 -17.74 17.72 12.30
N ASP A 64 -17.58 17.47 11.00
CA ASP A 64 -18.01 18.40 9.98
C ASP A 64 -19.46 18.06 9.70
N VAL A 65 -20.32 19.03 9.94
CA VAL A 65 -21.76 18.96 9.66
C VAL A 65 -22.00 18.69 8.17
N THR A 66 -20.97 18.84 7.33
CA THR A 66 -21.01 18.56 5.91
C THR A 66 -20.69 17.10 5.58
N PRO A 67 -21.58 16.39 4.86
CA PRO A 67 -21.33 15.02 4.42
C PRO A 67 -20.08 14.93 3.53
N SER A 68 -19.32 13.86 3.70
CA SER A 68 -18.16 13.54 2.87
C SER A 68 -18.52 13.59 1.38
N ARG A 69 -17.73 14.33 0.58
CA ARG A 69 -17.85 14.31 -0.90
C ARG A 69 -17.34 13.00 -1.52
N GLY A 70 -16.82 12.10 -0.69
CA GLY A 70 -16.20 10.84 -1.10
C GLY A 70 -14.69 10.96 -1.29
N ILE A 71 -14.06 9.82 -1.50
CA ILE A 71 -12.61 9.66 -1.67
C ILE A 71 -12.34 9.26 -3.12
N VAL A 72 -11.36 9.91 -3.75
CA VAL A 72 -10.81 9.47 -5.04
C VAL A 72 -9.41 8.95 -4.78
N VAL A 73 -9.15 7.70 -5.15
CA VAL A 73 -7.82 7.11 -5.06
C VAL A 73 -7.10 7.32 -6.37
N ILE A 74 -5.94 7.99 -6.32
CA ILE A 74 -5.04 8.13 -7.46
C ILE A 74 -3.82 7.27 -7.17
N ALA A 75 -3.63 6.23 -7.97
CA ALA A 75 -2.48 5.34 -7.87
C ALA A 75 -1.56 5.58 -9.07
N ASP A 76 -0.33 5.99 -8.78
CA ASP A 76 0.74 6.10 -9.77
C ASP A 76 1.58 4.82 -9.79
N GLU A 77 2.35 4.61 -10.88
CA GLU A 77 3.21 3.45 -11.07
C GLU A 77 2.49 2.09 -10.92
N GLY A 78 1.22 2.02 -11.32
CA GLY A 78 0.38 0.85 -11.18
C GLY A 78 0.88 -0.40 -11.92
N GLY A 79 1.73 -0.23 -12.93
CA GLY A 79 2.42 -1.31 -13.63
C GLY A 79 3.43 -2.07 -12.74
N GLN A 80 4.04 -1.38 -11.77
CA GLN A 80 5.09 -1.90 -10.89
C GLN A 80 4.55 -2.51 -9.58
N CYS A 81 3.27 -2.33 -9.30
CA CYS A 81 2.64 -2.73 -8.03
C CYS A 81 2.02 -4.13 -8.15
N LEU A 82 2.21 -4.97 -7.13
CA LEU A 82 1.52 -6.26 -7.07
C LEU A 82 0.01 -6.05 -7.01
N GLU A 83 -0.76 -6.99 -7.56
CA GLU A 83 -2.21 -6.87 -7.54
C GLU A 83 -2.77 -6.74 -6.11
N THR A 84 -2.25 -7.51 -5.17
CA THR A 84 -2.65 -7.46 -3.76
C THR A 84 -2.38 -6.10 -3.13
N GLU A 85 -1.24 -5.49 -3.45
CA GLU A 85 -0.88 -4.15 -3.00
C GLU A 85 -1.79 -3.08 -3.61
N ALA A 86 -2.14 -3.23 -4.89
CA ALA A 86 -3.03 -2.32 -5.60
C ALA A 86 -4.45 -2.29 -5.01
N TRP A 87 -4.86 -3.33 -4.28
CA TRP A 87 -6.13 -3.41 -3.55
C TRP A 87 -6.10 -2.82 -2.14
N ILE A 88 -4.93 -2.59 -1.54
CA ILE A 88 -4.82 -2.12 -0.14
C ILE A 88 -5.67 -0.87 0.14
N PRO A 89 -5.69 0.19 -0.70
CA PRO A 89 -6.50 1.37 -0.42
C PRO A 89 -8.00 1.09 -0.35
N VAL A 90 -8.47 0.06 -1.05
CA VAL A 90 -9.88 -0.35 -1.10
C VAL A 90 -10.21 -1.34 0.00
N ALA A 91 -9.28 -2.24 0.34
CA ALA A 91 -9.52 -3.31 1.30
C ALA A 91 -9.21 -2.91 2.75
N ALA A 92 -8.18 -2.10 2.96
CA ALA A 92 -7.67 -1.79 4.30
C ALA A 92 -8.28 -0.52 4.90
N LEU A 93 -8.48 0.53 4.09
CA LEU A 93 -8.91 1.84 4.59
C LEU A 93 -10.26 1.73 5.30
N GLY A 94 -10.35 2.22 6.56
CA GLY A 94 -11.58 2.13 7.34
C GLY A 94 -12.78 2.85 6.72
N ARG A 95 -12.50 3.78 5.80
CA ARG A 95 -13.49 4.54 5.01
C ARG A 95 -13.56 4.10 3.55
N ALA A 96 -13.21 2.85 3.25
CA ALA A 96 -13.29 2.32 1.88
C ALA A 96 -14.68 2.51 1.23
N HIS A 97 -15.76 2.49 2.02
CA HIS A 97 -17.13 2.76 1.55
C HIS A 97 -17.33 4.19 1.02
N ASP A 98 -16.46 5.14 1.36
CA ASP A 98 -16.49 6.51 0.85
C ASP A 98 -15.77 6.65 -0.49
N ILE A 99 -15.05 5.62 -0.96
CA ILE A 99 -14.34 5.66 -2.24
C ILE A 99 -15.37 5.73 -3.39
N LYS A 100 -15.27 6.77 -4.21
CA LYS A 100 -16.16 7.02 -5.36
C LYS A 100 -15.51 6.67 -6.69
N GLY A 101 -14.18 6.58 -6.73
CA GLY A 101 -13.46 6.29 -7.95
C GLY A 101 -11.99 6.01 -7.68
N ILE A 102 -11.39 5.27 -8.61
CA ILE A 102 -9.97 4.94 -8.62
C ILE A 102 -9.43 5.30 -9.99
N ILE A 103 -8.37 6.11 -10.02
CA ILE A 103 -7.62 6.45 -11.21
C ILE A 103 -6.25 5.77 -11.08
N ARG A 104 -5.88 4.96 -12.07
CA ARG A 104 -4.61 4.24 -12.08
C ARG A 104 -3.77 4.71 -13.26
N PHE A 105 -2.58 5.22 -12.96
CA PHE A 105 -1.53 5.53 -13.93
C PHE A 105 -0.50 4.40 -13.91
N GLY A 106 0.18 4.22 -15.03
CA GLY A 106 1.23 3.24 -15.18
C GLY A 106 1.54 2.96 -16.64
N ASP A 107 2.57 2.17 -16.84
CA ASP A 107 3.00 1.69 -18.15
C ASP A 107 3.32 0.20 -18.06
N ARG A 108 2.62 -0.62 -18.84
CA ARG A 108 2.82 -2.08 -18.88
C ARG A 108 4.08 -2.49 -19.65
N PHE A 109 4.72 -1.56 -20.34
CA PHE A 109 5.96 -1.78 -21.07
C PHE A 109 7.20 -1.36 -20.27
N GLN A 110 7.02 -0.76 -19.08
CA GLN A 110 8.08 -0.50 -18.12
C GLN A 110 8.28 -1.69 -17.17
N LEU A 111 9.06 -1.49 -16.10
CA LEU A 111 9.31 -2.51 -15.09
C LEU A 111 7.99 -3.02 -14.49
N GLY A 112 7.90 -4.33 -14.33
CA GLY A 112 6.79 -4.98 -13.62
C GLY A 112 7.05 -5.13 -12.13
N PRO A 113 6.09 -5.68 -11.38
CA PRO A 113 6.26 -6.03 -9.98
C PRO A 113 7.36 -7.07 -9.79
N VAL A 114 8.17 -6.88 -8.75
CA VAL A 114 9.24 -7.81 -8.37
C VAL A 114 8.64 -8.93 -7.53
N VAL A 115 8.78 -10.17 -7.99
CA VAL A 115 8.38 -11.38 -7.26
C VAL A 115 9.63 -12.16 -6.93
N MET A 116 9.93 -12.29 -5.63
CA MET A 116 11.05 -13.07 -5.13
C MET A 116 10.59 -14.48 -4.77
N ASN A 117 11.50 -15.45 -4.90
CA ASN A 117 11.26 -16.82 -4.44
C ASN A 117 11.40 -16.88 -2.91
N SER A 118 10.72 -17.83 -2.28
CA SER A 118 10.90 -18.11 -0.86
C SER A 118 12.14 -18.99 -0.65
N GLY A 119 13.11 -18.51 0.13
CA GLY A 119 14.30 -19.28 0.49
C GLY A 119 15.23 -19.53 -0.70
N ASP A 120 15.83 -20.72 -0.76
CA ASP A 120 16.81 -21.11 -1.78
C ASP A 120 16.18 -21.73 -3.03
N GLU A 121 14.84 -21.75 -3.14
CA GLU A 121 14.16 -22.34 -4.29
C GLU A 121 14.45 -21.52 -5.56
N PRO A 122 15.05 -22.12 -6.60
CA PRO A 122 15.45 -21.39 -7.80
C PRO A 122 14.26 -21.02 -8.69
N PHE A 123 13.10 -21.65 -8.49
CA PHE A 123 11.95 -21.53 -9.37
C PHE A 123 10.65 -21.32 -8.61
N ASN A 124 9.88 -20.30 -9.03
CA ASN A 124 8.51 -20.07 -8.57
C ASN A 124 7.57 -20.21 -9.77
N GLU A 125 6.84 -21.32 -9.80
CA GLU A 125 5.90 -21.67 -10.87
C GLU A 125 4.74 -20.67 -11.02
N PHE A 126 4.46 -19.90 -9.97
CA PHE A 126 3.42 -18.86 -9.95
C PHE A 126 3.98 -17.46 -10.20
N ALA A 127 5.29 -17.30 -10.42
CA ALA A 127 5.92 -15.99 -10.56
C ALA A 127 5.27 -15.17 -11.67
N SER A 128 4.92 -15.79 -12.79
CA SER A 128 4.28 -15.11 -13.93
C SER A 128 2.85 -14.61 -13.63
N GLN A 129 2.14 -15.32 -12.76
CA GLN A 129 0.79 -14.99 -12.33
C GLN A 129 0.83 -13.92 -11.25
N ILE A 130 1.74 -14.04 -10.27
CA ILE A 130 1.91 -13.10 -9.16
C ILE A 130 2.47 -11.76 -9.65
N SER A 131 3.40 -11.78 -10.62
CA SER A 131 3.99 -10.56 -11.20
C SER A 131 3.03 -9.81 -12.13
N ARG A 132 1.82 -10.31 -12.36
CA ARG A 132 0.83 -9.54 -13.11
C ARG A 132 0.20 -8.49 -12.20
N SER A 133 0.49 -7.22 -12.47
CA SER A 133 -0.16 -6.11 -11.77
C SER A 133 -1.66 -6.04 -12.08
N LEU A 134 -2.43 -5.47 -11.14
CA LEU A 134 -3.85 -5.17 -11.37
C LEU A 134 -4.04 -4.24 -12.58
N PHE A 135 -3.08 -3.34 -12.79
CA PHE A 135 -3.07 -2.43 -13.93
C PHE A 135 -2.98 -3.18 -15.26
N ASP A 136 -1.99 -4.06 -15.44
CA ASP A 136 -1.86 -4.85 -16.68
C ASP A 136 -3.07 -5.79 -16.87
N ARG A 137 -3.60 -6.36 -15.77
CA ARG A 137 -4.80 -7.19 -15.84
C ARG A 137 -6.01 -6.42 -16.37
N ILE A 138 -6.28 -5.23 -15.86
CA ILE A 138 -7.39 -4.36 -16.33
C ILE A 138 -7.17 -3.91 -17.78
N LEU A 139 -5.93 -3.54 -18.15
CA LEU A 139 -5.61 -3.15 -19.52
C LEU A 139 -5.82 -4.27 -20.54
N ARG A 140 -5.71 -5.54 -20.11
CA ARG A 140 -5.99 -6.71 -20.96
C ARG A 140 -7.47 -7.06 -21.00
N SER A 141 -8.23 -6.77 -19.94
CA SER A 141 -9.64 -7.14 -19.82
C SER A 141 -10.62 -6.05 -20.27
N THR A 142 -10.15 -4.83 -20.51
CA THR A 142 -11.01 -3.68 -20.85
C THR A 142 -10.48 -2.91 -22.05
N GLU A 143 -11.38 -2.36 -22.85
CA GLU A 143 -11.03 -1.45 -23.95
C GLU A 143 -10.91 0.01 -23.47
N THR A 144 -11.44 0.32 -22.28
CA THR A 144 -11.48 1.65 -21.70
C THR A 144 -10.14 2.02 -21.10
N LYS A 145 -9.25 2.59 -21.91
CA LYS A 145 -7.96 3.15 -21.50
C LYS A 145 -7.70 4.48 -22.18
N VAL A 146 -7.06 5.39 -21.45
CA VAL A 146 -6.54 6.64 -22.01
C VAL A 146 -5.03 6.51 -22.09
N SER A 147 -4.47 6.70 -23.29
CA SER A 147 -3.03 6.69 -23.50
C SER A 147 -2.54 8.12 -23.69
N LEU A 148 -1.48 8.49 -22.99
CA LEU A 148 -0.77 9.75 -23.21
C LEU A 148 0.24 9.53 -24.34
N ASN A 149 0.13 10.29 -25.42
CA ASN A 149 0.88 10.09 -26.67
C ASN A 149 1.90 11.20 -26.96
N ILE A 150 1.96 12.24 -26.13
CA ILE A 150 2.96 13.31 -26.23
C ILE A 150 3.97 13.11 -25.12
N GLN A 151 5.22 12.95 -25.52
CA GLN A 151 6.36 12.87 -24.61
C GLN A 151 7.09 14.21 -24.58
N GLN A 152 7.66 14.56 -23.44
CA GLN A 152 8.36 15.84 -23.26
C GLN A 152 9.74 15.69 -22.62
N ARG A 153 10.24 14.45 -22.47
CA ARG A 153 11.49 14.14 -21.80
C ARG A 153 12.66 13.96 -22.77
N MET A 154 12.50 13.09 -23.78
CA MET A 154 13.59 12.71 -24.68
C MET A 154 13.70 13.69 -25.85
N ARG A 155 14.89 13.80 -26.45
CA ARG A 155 15.01 14.47 -27.74
C ARG A 155 14.30 13.66 -28.83
N PRO A 156 13.77 14.29 -29.89
CA PRO A 156 13.05 13.56 -30.95
C PRO A 156 13.87 12.44 -31.61
N GLU A 157 15.20 12.52 -31.59
CA GLU A 157 16.08 11.51 -32.19
C GLU A 157 16.29 10.27 -31.31
N LEU A 158 15.88 10.31 -30.04
CA LEU A 158 16.00 9.20 -29.08
C LEU A 158 14.65 8.49 -28.84
N TRP A 159 13.63 8.86 -29.60
CA TRP A 159 12.27 8.35 -29.49
C TRP A 159 12.02 7.17 -30.44
#